data_AF-A0A2J7RR07-F1
#
_entry.id   AF-A0A2J7RR07-F1
#
_cell.length_a   1.000
_cell.length_b   1.000
_cell.length_c   1.000
_cell.angle_alpha   90.00
_cell.angle_beta   90.00
_cell.angle_gamma   90.00
#
_symmetry.space_group_name_H-M   'P 1'
#
loop_
_entity.id
_entity.type
_entity.pdbx_description
1 polymer ?
#
loop_
_entity_poly.entity_id
_entity_poly.type
_entity_poly.pdbx_seq_one_letter_code
_entity_poly.pdbx_strand_id
1 'polypeptide(L)'
;MRLETLLILSATCVAVVAVDFTVKNYEDTPGLYYDHIGQVQLYTSEWKLVTYVNISKLETTYNTLVDFVAQTGAMCKELPPEAISTCQSDLSLMNQSVLKIHRTRRIISEITKNKEEEVFHSDNTHTHAKRIKRGVFNFIGTVSKILFGTLSSEDADYYQNKISELESEQLSMLKVAKEQMTVVRSTLQTVNYTLVDIAANELQINENSRTMQKQVNENVEKTNQAFSQTTLLIATNQHMIIIEHLIGQLKEGYDTLLFAIIFAQKGILSPQIITPGDIIRAFQDSHSILPRDLSLPNTARVAYEHVLMNIIDIDVFLNNNLLGYVLKIPLVNSAVYHLYKLIPFPTKVNNSENIFVFIESEKDFLMIDTLKQVYVKLNELELDECKVISPDWRVCKQTFPVKSTHVHQECEVRLLEPTTRIPLDCKRKIISLDDVTWLPLTHNKWIFATSHKERVTILCNDLEPSDIILQGTGVLSMFGRCDALGLNTKLQTQMSFTSNRTDKDFIPSVTLHYDCCEHLGSRVKLDTMKFIPDVPLKNILGHSNAFKYASHSVDQVEQLIIQNEAELNRDHKIDHLKFLSYLGITTMVVMMLLICCF
;
A
#
# COMPACT_ATOMS: atom_id res chain seq x y z
N MET A 1 -50.08 -52.55 26.46
CA MET A 1 -49.28 -51.44 27.03
C MET A 1 -48.54 -50.79 25.87
N ARG A 2 -49.22 -49.96 25.09
CA ARG A 2 -49.66 -48.56 25.31
C ARG A 2 -48.61 -47.56 24.81
N LEU A 3 -49.00 -47.05 23.65
CA LEU A 3 -48.56 -45.95 22.81
C LEU A 3 -48.57 -44.57 23.53
N GLU A 4 -48.13 -44.48 24.79
CA GLU A 4 -48.31 -43.29 25.65
C GLU A 4 -46.99 -42.61 26.12
N THR A 5 -45.81 -43.04 25.67
CA THR A 5 -44.53 -42.48 26.17
C THR A 5 -43.78 -41.58 25.17
N LEU A 6 -44.44 -41.02 24.15
CA LEU A 6 -43.78 -40.15 23.16
C LEU A 6 -44.36 -38.72 23.04
N LEU A 7 -45.12 -38.25 24.03
CA LEU A 7 -45.89 -37.00 23.92
C LEU A 7 -45.83 -36.11 25.18
N ILE A 8 -44.67 -35.96 25.83
CA ILE A 8 -44.43 -34.91 26.84
C ILE A 8 -42.99 -34.36 26.78
N LEU A 9 -42.46 -34.13 25.57
CA LEU A 9 -41.18 -33.42 25.39
C LEU A 9 -41.26 -32.27 24.36
N SER A 10 -42.47 -31.83 24.00
CA SER A 10 -42.67 -30.62 23.21
C SER A 10 -43.04 -29.43 24.08
N ALA A 11 -42.25 -28.37 23.91
CA ALA A 11 -42.57 -26.98 24.21
C ALA A 11 -42.41 -26.48 25.66
N THR A 12 -41.17 -26.40 26.12
CA THR A 12 -40.67 -25.12 26.68
C THR A 12 -39.41 -24.71 25.91
N CYS A 13 -39.55 -24.57 24.58
CA CYS A 13 -38.65 -23.69 23.85
C CYS A 13 -39.07 -22.28 24.26
N VAL A 14 -38.43 -21.74 25.31
CA VAL A 14 -38.47 -20.29 25.54
C VAL A 14 -37.87 -19.71 24.27
N ALA A 15 -38.72 -19.16 23.41
CA ALA A 15 -38.28 -18.33 22.32
C ALA A 15 -37.45 -17.23 22.95
N VAL A 16 -36.13 -17.29 22.77
CA VAL A 16 -35.26 -16.16 23.03
C VAL A 16 -35.72 -15.11 22.03
N VAL A 17 -36.58 -14.19 22.48
CA VAL A 17 -36.92 -13.02 21.70
C VAL A 17 -35.61 -12.27 21.55
N ALA A 18 -35.05 -12.28 20.33
CA ALA A 18 -33.95 -11.41 20.00
C ALA A 18 -34.46 -9.98 20.23
N VAL A 19 -33.85 -9.29 21.19
CA VAL A 19 -34.25 -7.91 21.49
C VAL A 19 -33.57 -7.03 20.43
N ASP A 20 -34.35 -6.49 19.49
CA ASP A 20 -33.83 -5.69 18.37
C ASP A 20 -33.40 -4.27 18.78
N PHE A 21 -33.64 -3.85 20.02
CA PHE A 21 -33.08 -2.62 20.58
C PHE A 21 -32.94 -2.67 22.10
N THR A 22 -32.05 -1.86 22.67
CA THR A 22 -31.90 -1.69 24.12
C THR A 22 -31.79 -0.23 24.50
N VAL A 23 -32.39 0.14 25.64
CA VAL A 23 -32.30 1.49 26.21
C VAL A 23 -31.68 1.36 27.59
N LYS A 24 -30.57 2.07 27.80
CA LYS A 24 -29.91 2.14 29.10
C LYS A 24 -29.89 3.58 29.59
N ASN A 25 -30.67 3.87 30.62
CA ASN A 25 -30.67 5.17 31.30
C ASN A 25 -29.55 5.25 32.32
N TYR A 26 -29.00 6.46 32.50
CA TYR A 26 -28.02 6.79 33.52
C TYR A 26 -28.54 7.96 34.34
N GLU A 27 -28.66 7.76 35.65
CA GLU A 27 -29.00 8.85 36.58
C GLU A 27 -27.82 9.81 36.74
N ASP A 28 -26.61 9.26 36.78
CA ASP A 28 -25.36 9.98 36.95
C ASP A 28 -24.33 9.50 35.92
N THR A 29 -23.58 10.43 35.35
CA THR A 29 -22.47 10.13 34.43
C THR A 29 -21.24 10.99 34.77
N PRO A 30 -20.04 10.59 34.34
CA PRO A 30 -18.82 11.39 34.52
C PRO A 30 -18.74 12.61 33.61
N GLY A 31 -19.71 12.83 32.71
CA GLY A 31 -19.65 13.93 31.75
C GLY A 31 -18.91 13.59 30.45
N LEU A 32 -18.34 12.38 30.31
CA LEU A 32 -17.53 11.97 29.15
C LEU A 32 -17.72 10.49 28.84
N TYR A 33 -17.84 10.15 27.55
CA TYR A 33 -18.01 8.81 27.02
C TYR A 33 -16.84 8.47 26.09
N TYR A 34 -16.28 7.27 26.21
CA TYR A 34 -15.18 6.77 25.38
C TYR A 34 -15.73 5.71 24.43
N ASP A 35 -16.07 6.12 23.21
CA ASP A 35 -16.58 5.26 22.15
C ASP A 35 -15.40 4.53 21.49
N HIS A 36 -15.32 3.20 21.63
CA HIS A 36 -14.21 2.41 21.09
C HIS A 36 -14.40 2.22 19.59
N ILE A 37 -13.60 2.94 18.79
CA ILE A 37 -13.76 2.97 17.33
C ILE A 37 -12.72 2.13 16.58
N GLY A 38 -11.82 1.45 17.30
CA GLY A 38 -10.86 0.54 16.70
C GLY A 38 -9.50 0.52 17.37
N GLN A 39 -8.51 0.07 16.61
CA GLN A 39 -7.13 -0.08 17.02
C GLN A 39 -6.19 0.62 16.05
N VAL A 40 -5.08 1.13 16.59
CA VAL A 40 -4.07 1.86 15.83
C VAL A 40 -2.70 1.26 16.12
N GLN A 41 -1.89 1.11 15.08
CA GLN A 41 -0.45 0.92 15.21
C GLN A 41 0.29 2.17 14.75
N LEU A 42 1.41 2.44 15.41
CA LEU A 42 2.28 3.56 15.06
C LEU A 42 3.47 3.06 14.24
N TYR A 43 3.87 3.86 13.25
CA TYR A 43 5.11 3.66 12.52
C TYR A 43 5.95 4.94 12.52
N THR A 44 7.27 4.76 12.57
CA THR A 44 8.27 5.84 12.50
C THR A 44 9.18 5.71 11.29
N SER A 45 9.23 4.52 10.69
CA SER A 45 10.05 4.22 9.51
C SER A 45 9.23 3.51 8.44
N GLU A 46 9.72 3.57 7.21
CA GLU A 46 9.14 2.93 6.04
C GLU A 46 10.22 2.06 5.39
N TRP A 47 9.83 0.89 4.90
CA TRP A 47 10.65 0.10 4.00
C TRP A 47 10.39 0.57 2.57
N LYS A 48 11.46 0.89 1.85
CA LYS A 48 11.40 1.30 0.44
C LYS A 48 11.62 0.09 -0.45
N LEU A 49 10.61 -0.33 -1.19
CA LEU A 49 10.75 -1.35 -2.24
C LEU A 49 10.77 -0.67 -3.60
N VAL A 50 11.91 -0.74 -4.28
CA VAL A 50 12.11 -0.18 -5.61
C VAL A 50 11.97 -1.28 -6.64
N THR A 51 11.06 -1.11 -7.59
CA THR A 51 10.88 -1.99 -8.75
C THR A 51 10.87 -1.17 -10.03
N TYR A 52 11.22 -1.77 -11.17
CA TYR A 52 11.39 -1.00 -12.39
C TYR A 52 11.10 -1.80 -13.67
N VAL A 53 10.69 -1.05 -14.69
CA VAL A 53 10.51 -1.54 -16.06
C VAL A 53 11.54 -0.88 -16.95
N ASN A 54 12.38 -1.69 -17.58
CA ASN A 54 13.35 -1.20 -18.56
C ASN A 54 12.71 -1.15 -19.95
N ILE A 55 12.50 0.07 -20.45
CA ILE A 55 11.87 0.35 -21.74
C ILE A 55 12.80 0.03 -22.91
N SER A 56 14.13 0.09 -22.70
CA SER A 56 15.11 -0.18 -23.76
C SER A 56 15.08 -1.62 -24.25
N LYS A 57 14.49 -2.56 -23.49
CA LYS A 57 14.36 -3.97 -23.87
C LYS A 57 13.44 -4.18 -25.10
N LEU A 58 12.45 -3.31 -25.31
CA LEU A 58 11.58 -3.38 -26.49
C LEU A 58 12.26 -2.82 -27.75
N GLU A 59 13.23 -1.93 -27.55
CA GLU A 59 13.99 -1.30 -28.62
C GLU A 59 14.85 -2.33 -29.36
N THR A 60 15.53 -3.21 -28.62
CA THR A 60 16.34 -4.29 -29.21
C THR A 60 15.49 -5.23 -30.06
N THR A 61 14.34 -5.67 -29.54
CA THR A 61 13.43 -6.57 -30.25
C THR A 61 12.84 -5.92 -31.50
N TYR A 62 12.56 -4.61 -31.44
CA TYR A 62 12.08 -3.88 -32.61
C TYR A 62 13.14 -3.85 -33.72
N ASN A 63 14.41 -3.63 -33.38
CA ASN A 63 15.48 -3.60 -34.37
C ASN A 63 15.63 -4.98 -35.04
N THR A 64 15.57 -6.07 -34.26
CA THR A 64 15.53 -7.43 -34.80
C THR A 64 14.35 -7.65 -35.77
N LEU A 65 13.15 -7.17 -35.44
CA LEU A 65 12.00 -7.24 -36.35
C LEU A 65 12.27 -6.52 -37.67
N VAL A 66 12.85 -5.32 -37.63
CA VAL A 66 13.16 -4.54 -38.85
C VAL A 66 14.16 -5.29 -39.73
N ASP A 67 15.19 -5.88 -39.14
CA ASP A 67 16.19 -6.66 -39.86
C ASP A 67 15.56 -7.89 -40.53
N PHE A 68 14.72 -8.64 -39.81
CA PHE A 68 14.00 -9.79 -40.37
C PHE A 68 13.09 -9.38 -41.52
N VAL A 69 12.32 -8.30 -41.39
CA VAL A 69 11.44 -7.80 -42.47
C VAL A 69 12.24 -7.43 -43.71
N ALA A 70 13.40 -6.77 -43.55
CA ALA A 70 14.26 -6.41 -44.65
C ALA A 70 14.85 -7.65 -45.37
N GLN A 71 15.32 -8.63 -44.60
CA GLN A 71 15.87 -9.87 -45.16
C GLN A 71 14.83 -10.72 -45.87
N THR A 72 13.65 -10.89 -45.27
CA THR A 72 12.51 -11.59 -45.89
C THR A 72 12.07 -10.89 -47.17
N GLY A 73 12.09 -9.55 -47.20
CA GLY A 73 11.83 -8.78 -48.41
C GLY A 73 12.85 -9.02 -49.54
N ALA A 74 14.12 -9.28 -49.20
CA ALA A 74 15.12 -9.71 -50.19
C ALA A 74 14.85 -11.14 -50.67
N MET A 75 14.55 -12.07 -49.75
CA MET A 75 14.25 -13.47 -50.06
C MET A 75 13.01 -13.60 -50.96
N CYS A 76 11.93 -12.84 -50.68
CA CYS A 76 10.73 -12.84 -51.53
C CYS A 76 11.01 -12.46 -52.99
N LYS A 77 12.05 -11.66 -53.28
CA LYS A 77 12.41 -11.26 -54.66
C LYS A 77 13.17 -12.36 -55.41
N GLU A 78 13.79 -13.29 -54.69
CA GLU A 78 14.57 -14.40 -55.24
C GLU A 78 13.73 -15.68 -55.43
N LEU A 79 12.47 -15.67 -54.99
CA LEU A 79 11.52 -16.79 -55.13
C LEU A 79 11.09 -17.04 -56.58
N PRO A 80 10.58 -18.25 -56.90
CA PRO A 80 9.99 -18.53 -58.20
C PRO A 80 8.70 -17.70 -58.46
N PRO A 81 8.35 -17.41 -59.74
CA PRO A 81 7.22 -16.54 -60.11
C PRO A 81 5.88 -16.89 -59.47
N GLU A 82 5.64 -18.18 -59.26
CA GLU A 82 4.40 -18.73 -58.67
C GLU A 82 4.25 -18.37 -57.19
N ALA A 83 5.36 -18.16 -56.47
CA ALA A 83 5.37 -17.86 -55.03
C ALA A 83 5.65 -16.39 -54.70
N ILE A 84 6.21 -15.61 -55.64
CA ILE A 84 6.56 -14.19 -55.44
C ILE A 84 5.33 -13.37 -55.01
N SER A 85 4.20 -13.52 -55.71
CA SER A 85 2.99 -12.71 -55.46
C SER A 85 2.42 -12.94 -54.06
N THR A 86 2.37 -14.19 -53.62
CA THR A 86 1.92 -14.57 -52.26
C THR A 86 2.88 -14.01 -51.20
N CYS A 87 4.19 -14.21 -51.37
CA CYS A 87 5.20 -13.71 -50.43
C CYS A 87 5.13 -12.17 -50.28
N GLN A 88 5.00 -11.45 -51.39
CA GLN A 88 4.88 -10.00 -51.38
C GLN A 88 3.58 -9.53 -50.72
N SER A 89 2.46 -10.24 -50.96
CA SER A 89 1.18 -9.94 -50.32
C SER A 89 1.27 -10.12 -48.80
N ASP A 90 1.80 -11.26 -48.33
CA ASP A 90 1.94 -11.55 -46.90
C ASP A 90 2.88 -10.54 -46.21
N LEU A 91 4.02 -10.24 -46.85
CA LEU A 91 4.95 -9.22 -46.36
C LEU A 91 4.31 -7.84 -46.30
N SER A 92 3.43 -7.50 -47.24
CA SER A 92 2.71 -6.22 -47.24
C SER A 92 1.75 -6.10 -46.05
N LEU A 93 1.06 -7.19 -45.68
CA LEU A 93 0.19 -7.25 -44.50
C LEU A 93 1.00 -7.10 -43.21
N MET A 94 2.13 -7.81 -43.11
CA MET A 94 3.04 -7.70 -41.97
C MET A 94 3.58 -6.28 -41.85
N ASN A 95 3.99 -5.64 -42.96
CA ASN A 95 4.45 -4.25 -42.96
C ASN A 95 3.40 -3.27 -42.42
N GLN A 96 2.10 -3.48 -42.68
CA GLN A 96 1.06 -2.66 -42.08
C GLN A 96 1.02 -2.79 -40.55
N SER A 97 1.25 -3.98 -40.02
CA SER A 97 1.37 -4.23 -38.58
C SER A 97 2.64 -3.62 -38.00
N VAL A 98 3.78 -3.73 -38.69
CA VAL A 98 5.03 -3.04 -38.32
C VAL A 98 4.84 -1.52 -38.27
N LEU A 99 4.10 -0.93 -39.21
CA LEU A 99 3.79 0.50 -39.20
C LEU A 99 2.95 0.90 -37.99
N LYS A 100 2.02 0.06 -37.53
CA LYS A 100 1.26 0.30 -36.29
C LYS A 100 2.19 0.27 -35.08
N ILE A 101 3.06 -0.74 -34.98
CA ILE A 101 4.09 -0.85 -33.93
C ILE A 101 5.00 0.37 -33.93
N HIS A 102 5.50 0.80 -35.09
CA HIS A 102 6.33 1.98 -35.23
C HIS A 102 5.62 3.24 -34.71
N ARG A 103 4.31 3.40 -34.97
CA ARG A 103 3.53 4.53 -34.43
C ARG A 103 3.47 4.49 -32.90
N THR A 104 3.17 3.33 -32.30
CA THR A 104 3.11 3.17 -30.84
C THR A 104 4.49 3.39 -30.20
N ARG A 105 5.54 2.81 -30.77
CA ARG A 105 6.94 3.06 -30.39
C ARG A 105 7.26 4.55 -30.37
N ARG A 106 6.88 5.28 -31.43
CA ARG A 106 7.13 6.72 -31.54
C ARG A 106 6.44 7.48 -30.41
N ILE A 107 5.18 7.15 -30.10
CA ILE A 107 4.43 7.74 -29.00
C ILE A 107 5.18 7.52 -27.68
N ILE A 108 5.58 6.28 -27.38
CA ILE A 108 6.31 5.97 -26.16
C ILE A 108 7.63 6.74 -26.10
N SER A 109 8.39 6.81 -27.20
CA SER A 109 9.63 7.59 -27.24
C SER A 109 9.42 9.10 -27.05
N GLU A 110 8.29 9.65 -27.51
CA GLU A 110 7.94 11.06 -27.29
C GLU A 110 7.58 11.31 -25.82
N ILE A 111 7.01 10.31 -25.15
CA ILE A 111 6.65 10.36 -23.73
C ILE A 111 7.88 10.14 -22.84
N THR A 112 8.84 9.30 -23.23
CA THR A 112 9.97 8.91 -22.38
C THR A 112 11.22 9.76 -22.52
N LYS A 113 11.31 10.62 -23.54
CA LYS A 113 12.47 11.49 -23.74
C LYS A 113 12.48 12.65 -22.75
N ASN A 114 13.55 12.73 -21.96
CA ASN A 114 13.88 13.87 -21.13
C ASN A 114 14.37 15.03 -22.02
N LYS A 115 13.78 16.21 -21.87
CA LYS A 115 14.19 17.42 -22.62
C LYS A 115 15.56 17.96 -22.24
N GLU A 116 16.15 17.50 -21.14
CA GLU A 116 17.46 18.00 -20.67
C GLU A 116 18.59 17.70 -21.67
N GLU A 117 18.46 16.65 -22.50
CA GLU A 117 19.43 16.37 -23.56
C GLU A 117 19.35 17.34 -24.76
N GLU A 118 18.29 18.13 -24.93
CA GLU A 118 18.18 19.07 -26.06
C GLU A 118 18.89 20.42 -25.80
N VAL A 119 19.43 20.67 -24.61
CA VAL A 119 20.04 21.99 -24.26
C VAL A 119 21.54 22.07 -24.55
N PHE A 120 22.23 20.96 -24.81
CA PHE A 120 23.71 20.97 -24.93
C PHE A 120 24.28 20.65 -26.32
N HIS A 121 23.63 21.08 -27.41
CA HIS A 121 24.29 21.24 -28.71
C HIS A 121 23.62 22.35 -29.54
N SER A 122 23.74 23.60 -29.09
CA SER A 122 23.56 24.76 -29.97
C SER A 122 24.91 25.38 -30.26
N ASP A 123 25.63 24.78 -31.20
CA ASP A 123 26.66 25.49 -31.94
C ASP A 123 26.00 26.62 -32.76
N ASN A 124 26.71 27.73 -32.86
CA ASN A 124 26.24 29.01 -33.36
C ASN A 124 25.72 28.92 -34.79
N THR A 125 24.40 28.85 -34.99
CA THR A 125 23.76 29.43 -36.18
C THR A 125 22.32 29.85 -35.87
N HIS A 126 22.04 31.14 -36.02
CA HIS A 126 20.70 31.71 -36.04
C HIS A 126 19.86 31.04 -37.14
N THR A 127 19.01 30.07 -36.81
CA THR A 127 17.81 29.78 -37.60
C THR A 127 16.68 29.28 -36.70
N HIS A 128 15.55 29.98 -36.79
CA HIS A 128 14.22 29.68 -36.30
C HIS A 128 14.05 28.43 -35.42
N ALA A 129 13.73 28.66 -34.14
CA ALA A 129 13.20 27.65 -33.23
C ALA A 129 12.13 26.80 -33.94
N LYS A 130 12.48 25.56 -34.24
CA LYS A 130 11.64 24.61 -34.95
C LYS A 130 10.46 24.29 -34.05
N ARG A 131 9.33 24.98 -34.26
CA ARG A 131 8.09 24.79 -33.51
C ARG A 131 7.64 23.33 -33.67
N ILE A 132 7.82 22.54 -32.60
CA ILE A 132 7.38 21.14 -32.54
C ILE A 132 5.86 21.13 -32.77
N LYS A 133 5.42 20.47 -33.84
CA LYS A 133 4.00 20.32 -34.16
C LYS A 133 3.34 19.48 -33.08
N ARG A 134 2.29 20.02 -32.46
CA ARG A 134 1.47 19.39 -31.42
C ARG A 134 1.04 17.99 -31.88
N GLY A 135 1.48 16.96 -31.16
CA GLY A 135 1.12 15.56 -31.41
C GLY A 135 -0.35 15.27 -31.11
N VAL A 136 -0.82 14.13 -31.61
CA VAL A 136 -2.24 13.68 -31.58
C VAL A 136 -2.75 13.40 -30.15
N PHE A 137 -1.87 13.30 -29.15
CA PHE A 137 -2.20 13.08 -27.74
C PHE A 137 -1.79 14.28 -26.86
N ASN A 138 -2.40 15.45 -27.07
CA ASN A 138 -2.20 16.63 -26.21
C ASN A 138 -2.62 16.44 -24.73
N PHE A 139 -3.19 15.28 -24.35
CA PHE A 139 -3.54 14.96 -22.97
C PHE A 139 -2.33 14.46 -22.15
N ILE A 140 -1.39 13.77 -22.79
CA ILE A 140 -0.18 13.28 -22.13
C ILE A 140 0.89 14.36 -22.36
N GLY A 141 0.96 15.33 -21.44
CA GLY A 141 2.00 16.35 -21.45
C GLY A 141 3.40 15.74 -21.45
N THR A 142 4.43 16.55 -21.75
CA THR A 142 5.84 16.13 -21.60
C THR A 142 6.03 15.57 -20.19
N VAL A 143 6.47 14.31 -20.10
CA VAL A 143 6.66 13.64 -18.82
C VAL A 143 7.81 14.29 -18.05
N SER A 144 7.53 14.73 -16.84
CA SER A 144 8.55 15.07 -15.85
C SER A 144 9.29 13.81 -15.43
N LYS A 145 10.59 13.92 -15.13
CA LYS A 145 11.37 12.82 -14.53
C LYS A 145 10.65 12.20 -13.34
N ILE A 146 9.87 13.00 -12.62
CA ILE A 146 8.93 12.55 -11.59
C ILE A 146 7.53 12.54 -12.18
N LEU A 147 6.96 11.34 -12.32
CA LEU A 147 5.66 11.09 -12.91
C LEU A 147 4.52 11.23 -11.89
N PHE A 148 4.78 10.81 -10.66
CA PHE A 148 3.83 10.88 -9.56
C PHE A 148 4.58 10.83 -8.22
N GLY A 149 3.96 11.41 -7.20
CA GLY A 149 4.48 11.40 -5.84
C GLY A 149 5.34 12.61 -5.53
N THR A 150 6.24 12.46 -4.56
CA THR A 150 6.96 13.57 -3.90
C THR A 150 8.48 13.49 -4.06
N LEU A 151 8.97 12.63 -4.96
CA LEU A 151 10.40 12.50 -5.22
C LEU A 151 10.99 13.78 -5.81
N SER A 152 12.25 14.03 -5.49
CA SER A 152 13.10 15.02 -6.15
C SER A 152 13.80 14.41 -7.37
N SER A 153 14.39 15.27 -8.21
CA SER A 153 15.19 14.81 -9.36
C SER A 153 16.42 14.02 -8.90
N GLU A 154 17.01 14.43 -7.79
CA GLU A 154 18.15 13.80 -7.14
C GLU A 154 17.80 12.39 -6.63
N ASP A 155 16.62 12.22 -6.03
CA ASP A 155 16.14 10.90 -5.61
C ASP A 155 16.00 9.95 -6.81
N ALA A 156 15.47 10.45 -7.93
CA ALA A 156 15.33 9.64 -9.14
C ALA A 156 16.68 9.20 -9.73
N ASP A 157 17.72 10.03 -9.65
CA ASP A 157 19.08 9.62 -10.04
C ASP A 157 19.67 8.61 -9.07
N TYR A 158 19.44 8.78 -7.77
CA TYR A 158 19.88 7.83 -6.76
C TYR A 158 19.28 6.43 -6.99
N TYR A 159 17.95 6.34 -7.20
CA TYR A 159 17.31 5.06 -7.49
C TYR A 159 17.76 4.47 -8.83
N GLN A 160 17.93 5.30 -9.86
CA GLN A 160 18.47 4.85 -11.14
C GLN A 160 19.84 4.18 -10.97
N ASN A 161 20.73 4.78 -10.20
CA ASN A 161 22.07 4.23 -9.95
C ASN A 161 21.99 2.88 -9.24
N LYS A 162 21.10 2.74 -8.24
CA LYS A 162 20.91 1.46 -7.53
C LYS A 162 20.30 0.37 -8.40
N ILE A 163 19.45 0.74 -9.36
CA ILE A 163 18.96 -0.20 -10.35
C ILE A 163 20.06 -0.62 -11.32
N SER A 164 20.88 0.32 -11.79
CA SER A 164 22.03 0.02 -12.64
C SER A 164 23.04 -0.91 -11.94
N GLU A 165 23.27 -0.73 -10.65
CA GLU A 165 24.07 -1.63 -9.81
C GLU A 165 23.51 -3.06 -9.86
N LEU A 166 22.21 -3.25 -9.54
CA LEU A 166 21.53 -4.54 -9.60
C LEU A 166 21.64 -5.22 -10.97
N GLU A 167 21.45 -4.48 -12.07
CA GLU A 167 21.55 -5.02 -13.43
C GLU A 167 22.98 -5.40 -13.80
N SER A 168 23.96 -4.55 -13.48
CA SER A 168 25.37 -4.77 -13.83
C SER A 168 25.98 -5.97 -13.10
N GLU A 169 25.58 -6.19 -11.85
CA GLU A 169 26.00 -7.32 -11.04
C GLU A 169 25.11 -8.56 -11.25
N GLN A 170 24.09 -8.46 -12.12
CA GLN A 170 23.14 -9.53 -12.44
C GLN A 170 22.42 -10.10 -11.21
N LEU A 171 22.18 -9.27 -10.19
CA LEU A 171 21.54 -9.68 -8.96
C LEU A 171 20.03 -9.89 -9.18
N SER A 172 19.45 -10.83 -8.44
CA SER A 172 17.99 -10.95 -8.35
C SER A 172 17.38 -9.86 -7.46
N MET A 173 18.16 -9.36 -6.49
CA MET A 173 17.72 -8.44 -5.44
C MET A 173 18.93 -7.71 -4.86
N LEU A 174 18.82 -6.39 -4.67
CA LEU A 174 19.83 -5.56 -4.02
C LEU A 174 19.24 -4.99 -2.72
N LYS A 175 19.97 -5.14 -1.61
CA LYS A 175 19.53 -4.71 -0.27
C LYS A 175 20.43 -3.57 0.21
N VAL A 176 19.84 -2.44 0.60
CA VAL A 176 20.54 -1.23 1.06
C VAL A 176 20.07 -0.91 2.47
N ALA A 177 20.89 -1.21 3.47
CA ALA A 177 20.48 -1.18 4.87
C ALA A 177 20.30 0.25 5.41
N LYS A 178 21.20 1.18 5.05
CA LYS A 178 21.15 2.58 5.50
C LYS A 178 19.83 3.27 5.17
N GLU A 179 19.24 2.93 4.03
CA GLU A 179 17.97 3.50 3.56
C GLU A 179 16.76 2.60 3.82
N GLN A 180 16.95 1.46 4.49
CA GLN A 180 15.92 0.41 4.62
C GLN A 180 15.24 0.15 3.28
N MET A 181 16.06 -0.09 2.25
CA MET A 181 15.62 -0.15 0.86
C MET A 181 16.00 -1.47 0.22
N THR A 182 15.11 -1.97 -0.62
CA THR A 182 15.32 -3.15 -1.43
C THR A 182 14.99 -2.83 -2.88
N VAL A 183 15.87 -3.20 -3.80
CA VAL A 183 15.64 -3.10 -5.25
C VAL A 183 15.41 -4.50 -5.80
N VAL A 184 14.34 -4.66 -6.58
CA VAL A 184 14.00 -5.92 -7.25
C VAL A 184 13.62 -5.66 -8.71
N ARG A 185 13.74 -6.70 -9.54
CA ARG A 185 13.21 -6.66 -10.91
C ARG A 185 11.69 -6.75 -10.90
N SER A 186 11.05 -5.99 -11.77
CA SER A 186 9.63 -6.10 -12.06
C SER A 186 9.28 -7.49 -12.61
N THR A 187 8.07 -7.97 -12.29
CA THR A 187 7.49 -9.16 -12.94
C THR A 187 7.14 -8.92 -14.39
N LEU A 188 6.98 -7.66 -14.79
CA LEU A 188 6.71 -7.28 -16.17
C LEU A 188 7.93 -7.60 -17.04
N GLN A 189 7.92 -8.78 -17.66
CA GLN A 189 8.83 -9.12 -18.74
C GLN A 189 8.23 -8.62 -20.05
N THR A 190 8.69 -7.46 -20.52
CA THR A 190 8.17 -6.85 -21.75
C THR A 190 8.48 -7.66 -23.01
N VAL A 191 9.43 -8.61 -22.95
CA VAL A 191 9.85 -9.47 -24.07
C VAL A 191 10.30 -10.83 -23.53
N ASN A 192 9.83 -11.93 -24.14
CA ASN A 192 10.39 -13.26 -23.90
C ASN A 192 11.62 -13.48 -24.79
N TYR A 193 12.80 -13.47 -24.17
CA TYR A 193 14.09 -13.50 -24.86
C TYR A 193 14.38 -14.77 -25.64
N THR A 194 13.76 -15.89 -25.26
CA THR A 194 14.07 -17.20 -25.87
C THR A 194 13.90 -17.22 -27.39
N LEU A 195 12.85 -16.59 -27.92
CA LEU A 195 12.61 -16.52 -29.37
C LEU A 195 13.35 -15.37 -30.06
N VAL A 196 13.66 -14.29 -29.34
CA VAL A 196 14.51 -13.20 -29.86
C VAL A 196 15.94 -13.67 -30.05
N ASP A 197 16.46 -14.47 -29.12
CA ASP A 197 17.79 -15.08 -29.21
C ASP A 197 17.85 -16.12 -30.34
N ILE A 198 16.78 -16.92 -30.53
CA ILE A 198 16.66 -17.83 -31.68
C ILE A 198 16.67 -17.04 -32.98
N ALA A 199 15.89 -15.96 -33.07
CA ALA A 199 15.83 -15.11 -34.26
C ALA A 199 17.21 -14.48 -34.55
N ALA A 200 17.88 -13.92 -33.55
CA ALA A 200 19.23 -13.35 -33.71
C ALA A 200 20.26 -14.40 -34.16
N ASN A 201 20.20 -15.61 -33.59
CA ASN A 201 21.06 -16.72 -34.00
C ASN A 201 20.76 -17.17 -35.44
N GLU A 202 19.49 -17.18 -35.85
CA GLU A 202 19.09 -17.54 -37.22
C GLU A 202 19.63 -16.55 -38.26
N LEU A 203 19.68 -15.25 -37.94
CA LEU A 203 20.34 -14.25 -38.78
C LEU A 203 21.83 -14.59 -38.99
N GLN A 204 22.53 -14.93 -37.90
CA GLN A 204 23.94 -15.28 -37.94
C GLN A 204 24.20 -16.60 -38.68
N ILE A 205 23.31 -17.60 -38.51
CA ILE A 205 23.40 -18.88 -39.21
C ILE A 205 23.18 -18.71 -40.71
N ASN A 206 22.24 -17.85 -41.12
CA ASN A 206 21.96 -17.61 -42.54
C ASN A 206 23.12 -16.91 -43.27
N GLU A 207 23.83 -15.98 -42.61
CA GLU A 207 25.04 -15.37 -43.18
C GLU A 207 26.16 -16.40 -43.39
N ASN A 208 26.36 -17.28 -42.41
CA ASN A 208 27.34 -18.35 -42.50
C ASN A 208 26.95 -19.38 -43.57
N SER A 209 25.67 -19.74 -43.65
CA SER A 209 25.13 -20.68 -44.64
C SER A 209 25.26 -20.15 -46.07
N ARG A 210 25.00 -18.87 -46.33
CA ARG A 210 25.23 -18.25 -47.65
C ARG A 210 26.70 -18.25 -48.05
N THR A 211 27.59 -18.07 -47.08
CA THR A 211 29.05 -18.13 -47.30
C THR A 211 29.49 -19.54 -47.66
N MET A 212 28.92 -20.56 -46.98
CA MET A 212 29.16 -21.98 -47.30
C MET A 212 28.55 -22.40 -48.64
N GLN A 213 27.34 -21.95 -48.98
CA GLN A 213 26.72 -22.26 -50.28
C GLN A 213 27.52 -21.72 -51.46
N LYS A 214 28.12 -20.52 -51.34
CA LYS A 214 29.05 -19.99 -52.35
C LYS A 214 30.28 -20.88 -52.57
N GLN A 215 30.70 -21.64 -51.55
CA GLN A 215 31.84 -22.57 -51.64
C GLN A 215 31.45 -23.95 -52.19
N VAL A 216 30.18 -24.35 -52.09
CA VAL A 216 29.70 -25.69 -52.50
C VAL A 216 29.18 -25.72 -53.95
N ASN A 217 28.80 -24.57 -54.52
CA ASN A 217 28.09 -24.49 -55.81
C ASN A 217 28.95 -24.68 -57.08
N GLU A 218 30.20 -25.12 -56.98
CA GLU A 218 31.02 -25.34 -58.18
C GLU A 218 30.64 -26.60 -59.01
N ASN A 219 29.78 -27.52 -58.54
CA ASN A 219 29.74 -28.87 -59.15
C ASN A 219 28.39 -29.54 -59.52
N VAL A 220 27.18 -29.00 -59.32
CA VAL A 220 25.92 -29.68 -59.79
C VAL A 220 24.82 -28.66 -60.07
N GLU A 221 24.35 -28.48 -61.32
CA GLU A 221 23.49 -27.32 -61.66
C GLU A 221 21.96 -27.55 -61.59
N LYS A 222 21.40 -28.72 -61.93
CA LYS A 222 19.93 -28.87 -62.09
C LYS A 222 19.18 -29.40 -60.86
N THR A 223 19.69 -30.41 -60.17
CA THR A 223 19.09 -30.95 -58.93
C THR A 223 19.24 -29.97 -57.78
N ASN A 224 20.35 -29.21 -57.77
CA ASN A 224 20.59 -28.15 -56.80
C ASN A 224 19.62 -26.97 -56.99
N GLN A 225 19.16 -26.66 -58.20
CA GLN A 225 18.27 -25.52 -58.41
C GLN A 225 16.89 -25.72 -57.78
N ALA A 226 16.23 -26.86 -58.03
CA ALA A 226 14.92 -27.16 -57.42
C ALA A 226 15.03 -27.32 -55.88
N PHE A 227 16.11 -27.94 -55.40
CA PHE A 227 16.39 -28.05 -53.98
C PHE A 227 16.62 -26.66 -53.36
N SER A 228 17.43 -25.81 -53.99
CA SER A 228 17.71 -24.44 -53.52
C SER A 228 16.46 -23.55 -53.47
N GLN A 229 15.56 -23.68 -54.46
CA GLN A 229 14.29 -22.94 -54.47
C GLN A 229 13.35 -23.41 -53.36
N THR A 230 13.30 -24.72 -53.10
CA THR A 230 12.51 -25.29 -52.00
C THR A 230 13.07 -24.87 -50.64
N THR A 231 14.40 -24.89 -50.47
CA THR A 231 15.08 -24.41 -49.26
C THR A 231 14.83 -22.92 -49.02
N LEU A 232 14.90 -22.08 -50.06
CA LEU A 232 14.62 -20.66 -49.95
C LEU A 232 13.16 -20.40 -49.57
N LEU A 233 12.21 -21.15 -50.14
CA LEU A 233 10.80 -21.03 -49.78
C LEU A 233 10.54 -21.42 -48.31
N ILE A 234 11.14 -22.51 -47.83
CA ILE A 234 11.05 -22.93 -46.42
C ILE A 234 11.63 -21.85 -45.50
N ALA A 235 12.84 -21.36 -45.80
CA ALA A 235 13.50 -20.32 -45.01
C ALA A 235 12.67 -19.01 -44.99
N THR A 236 12.06 -18.65 -46.12
CA THR A 236 11.19 -17.47 -46.21
C THR A 236 9.94 -17.64 -45.34
N ASN A 237 9.30 -18.80 -45.38
CA ASN A 237 8.14 -19.11 -44.53
C ASN A 237 8.51 -19.14 -43.04
N GLN A 238 9.71 -19.63 -42.69
CA GLN A 238 10.22 -19.59 -41.31
C GLN A 238 10.39 -18.15 -40.83
N HIS A 239 11.04 -17.30 -41.63
CA HIS A 239 11.17 -15.88 -41.31
C HIS A 239 9.80 -15.18 -41.16
N MET A 240 8.80 -15.53 -41.97
CA MET A 240 7.43 -14.99 -41.84
C MET A 240 6.80 -15.33 -40.48
N ILE A 241 6.94 -16.57 -40.01
CA ILE A 241 6.45 -16.99 -38.68
C ILE A 241 7.16 -16.21 -37.57
N ILE A 242 8.47 -16.00 -37.70
CA ILE A 242 9.27 -15.22 -36.73
C ILE A 242 8.81 -13.77 -36.71
N ILE A 243 8.61 -13.16 -37.87
CA ILE A 243 8.09 -11.78 -37.99
C ILE A 243 6.72 -11.66 -37.31
N GLU A 244 5.79 -12.59 -37.58
CA GLU A 244 4.46 -12.58 -36.96
C GLU A 244 4.55 -12.67 -35.42
N HIS A 245 5.42 -13.53 -34.91
CA HIS A 245 5.66 -13.66 -33.48
C HIS A 245 6.24 -12.38 -32.86
N LEU A 246 7.28 -11.81 -33.48
CA LEU A 246 7.90 -10.56 -33.04
C LEU A 246 6.90 -9.40 -33.07
N ILE A 247 6.04 -9.32 -34.09
CA ILE A 247 4.94 -8.35 -34.16
C ILE A 247 4.00 -8.53 -32.97
N GLY A 248 3.60 -9.77 -32.66
CA GLY A 248 2.74 -10.09 -31.51
C GLY A 248 3.37 -9.61 -30.19
N GLN A 249 4.62 -10.00 -29.93
CA GLN A 249 5.34 -9.61 -28.72
C GLN A 249 5.53 -8.10 -28.59
N LEU A 250 5.94 -7.42 -29.66
CA LEU A 250 6.15 -5.97 -29.62
C LEU A 250 4.84 -5.22 -29.42
N LYS A 251 3.75 -5.69 -30.02
CA LYS A 251 2.43 -5.10 -29.80
C LYS A 251 2.02 -5.21 -28.34
N GLU A 252 2.06 -6.41 -27.77
CA GLU A 252 1.73 -6.64 -26.36
C GLU A 252 2.65 -5.85 -25.42
N GLY A 253 3.95 -5.87 -25.68
CA GLY A 253 4.95 -5.16 -24.89
C GLY A 253 4.76 -3.64 -24.90
N TYR A 254 4.53 -3.03 -26.07
CA TYR A 254 4.27 -1.59 -26.17
C TYR A 254 2.92 -1.20 -25.58
N ASP A 255 1.85 -1.98 -25.81
CA ASP A 255 0.55 -1.72 -25.21
C ASP A 255 0.64 -1.77 -23.67
N THR A 256 1.33 -2.77 -23.13
CA THR A 256 1.53 -2.93 -21.68
C THR A 256 2.35 -1.81 -21.10
N LEU A 257 3.42 -1.39 -21.77
CA LEU A 257 4.24 -0.26 -21.33
C LEU A 257 3.44 1.06 -21.36
N LEU A 258 2.62 1.28 -22.39
CA LEU A 258 1.75 2.44 -22.47
C LEU A 258 0.76 2.47 -21.29
N PHE A 259 0.12 1.35 -20.96
CA PHE A 259 -0.74 1.25 -19.79
C PHE A 259 0.02 1.47 -18.48
N ALA A 260 1.22 0.91 -18.34
CA ALA A 260 2.07 1.12 -17.16
C ALA A 260 2.39 2.61 -16.96
N ILE A 261 2.75 3.34 -18.02
CA ILE A 261 3.02 4.78 -17.95
C ILE A 261 1.74 5.58 -17.61
N ILE A 262 0.59 5.22 -18.19
CA ILE A 262 -0.68 5.90 -17.89
C ILE A 262 -1.08 5.67 -16.42
N PHE A 263 -0.92 4.46 -15.89
CA PHE A 263 -1.18 4.16 -14.48
C PHE A 263 -0.17 4.82 -13.54
N ALA A 264 1.11 4.85 -13.94
CA ALA A 264 2.16 5.58 -13.23
C ALA A 264 1.81 7.05 -13.02
N GLN A 265 1.33 7.74 -14.06
CA GLN A 265 0.91 9.14 -13.97
C GLN A 265 -0.24 9.39 -12.99
N LYS A 266 -1.00 8.34 -12.66
CA LYS A 266 -2.09 8.39 -11.69
C LYS A 266 -1.70 7.88 -10.30
N GLY A 267 -0.43 7.49 -10.10
CA GLY A 267 0.03 6.87 -8.87
C GLY A 267 -0.53 5.46 -8.64
N ILE A 268 -1.02 4.80 -9.69
CA ILE A 268 -1.62 3.47 -9.60
C ILE A 268 -0.54 2.43 -9.92
N LEU A 269 -0.29 1.52 -8.98
CA LEU A 269 0.59 0.36 -9.22
C LEU A 269 -0.18 -0.74 -9.96
N SER A 270 0.29 -1.09 -11.15
CA SER A 270 -0.26 -2.24 -11.88
C SER A 270 0.27 -3.55 -11.27
N PRO A 271 -0.59 -4.55 -10.98
CA PRO A 271 -0.16 -5.88 -10.54
C PRO A 271 0.75 -6.60 -11.53
N GLN A 272 0.80 -6.17 -12.80
CA GLN A 272 1.71 -6.73 -13.80
C GLN A 272 3.17 -6.32 -13.56
N ILE A 273 3.41 -5.22 -12.82
CA ILE A 273 4.75 -4.73 -12.47
C ILE A 273 5.27 -5.46 -11.25
N ILE A 274 4.43 -5.57 -10.22
CA ILE A 274 4.75 -6.32 -9.01
C ILE A 274 3.45 -6.73 -8.32
N THR A 275 3.36 -7.98 -7.91
CA THR A 275 2.19 -8.50 -7.19
C THR A 275 2.35 -8.29 -5.68
N PRO A 276 1.26 -8.23 -4.90
CA PRO A 276 1.36 -8.20 -3.44
C PRO A 276 2.17 -9.36 -2.85
N GLY A 277 2.07 -10.55 -3.44
CA GLY A 277 2.88 -11.71 -3.04
C GLY A 277 4.38 -11.50 -3.27
N ASP A 278 4.77 -10.81 -4.34
CA ASP A 278 6.19 -10.44 -4.58
C ASP A 278 6.69 -9.44 -3.54
N ILE A 279 5.85 -8.46 -3.16
CA ILE A 279 6.20 -7.48 -2.12
C ILE A 279 6.44 -8.20 -0.79
N ILE A 280 5.57 -9.13 -0.41
CA ILE A 280 5.72 -9.91 0.84
C ILE A 280 6.97 -10.79 0.80
N ARG A 281 7.25 -11.46 -0.33
CA ARG A 281 8.48 -12.26 -0.50
C ARG A 281 9.73 -11.39 -0.40
N ALA A 282 9.75 -10.27 -1.11
CA ALA A 282 10.85 -9.31 -1.03
C ALA A 282 11.05 -8.78 0.39
N PHE A 283 9.96 -8.57 1.16
CA PHE A 283 10.05 -8.18 2.56
C PHE A 283 10.69 -9.27 3.42
N GLN A 284 10.23 -10.52 3.29
CA GLN A 284 10.77 -11.68 4.01
C GLN A 284 12.26 -11.87 3.73
N ASP A 285 12.64 -11.78 2.45
CA ASP A 285 14.04 -11.88 2.04
C ASP A 285 14.87 -10.69 2.54
N SER A 286 14.26 -9.52 2.74
CA SER A 286 14.91 -8.31 3.25
C SER A 286 15.01 -8.26 4.77
N HIS A 287 14.50 -9.24 5.51
CA HIS A 287 14.43 -9.16 6.97
C HIS A 287 15.78 -8.90 7.65
N SER A 288 16.89 -9.31 7.02
CA SER A 288 18.26 -9.08 7.53
C SER A 288 18.68 -7.61 7.58
N ILE A 289 18.10 -6.74 6.74
CA ILE A 289 18.41 -5.29 6.72
C ILE A 289 17.38 -4.45 7.47
N LEU A 290 16.32 -5.09 8.00
CA LEU A 290 15.25 -4.41 8.69
C LEU A 290 15.47 -4.48 10.20
N PRO A 291 15.06 -3.43 10.96
CA PRO A 291 15.09 -3.49 12.42
C PRO A 291 14.23 -4.64 12.93
N ARG A 292 14.76 -5.44 13.87
CA ARG A 292 14.15 -6.69 14.34
C ARG A 292 12.82 -6.50 15.08
N ASP A 293 12.59 -5.31 15.60
CA ASP A 293 11.39 -4.93 16.36
C ASP A 293 10.29 -4.31 15.50
N LEU A 294 10.54 -4.20 14.19
CA LEU A 294 9.59 -3.68 13.23
C LEU A 294 9.07 -4.80 12.32
N SER A 295 7.80 -4.71 12.00
CA SER A 295 7.14 -5.63 11.08
C SER A 295 6.26 -4.88 10.10
N LEU A 296 5.80 -5.57 9.05
CA LEU A 296 4.65 -5.09 8.31
C LEU A 296 3.44 -4.99 9.25
N PRO A 297 2.52 -4.04 9.01
CA PRO A 297 1.25 -3.99 9.70
C PRO A 297 0.50 -5.32 9.56
N ASN A 298 -0.17 -5.78 10.60
CA ASN A 298 -1.07 -6.93 10.52
C ASN A 298 -0.47 -8.22 9.88
N THR A 299 0.36 -8.94 10.62
CA THR A 299 0.97 -10.23 10.21
C THR A 299 0.01 -11.44 10.24
N ALA A 300 -1.30 -11.25 10.48
CA ALA A 300 -2.16 -12.33 11.01
C ALA A 300 -3.36 -12.76 10.13
N ARG A 301 -3.53 -12.29 8.88
CA ARG A 301 -4.71 -12.69 8.07
C ARG A 301 -4.37 -12.99 6.60
N VAL A 302 -4.90 -14.09 6.07
CA VAL A 302 -4.77 -14.53 4.67
C VAL A 302 -5.38 -13.53 3.67
N ALA A 303 -6.28 -12.64 4.12
CA ALA A 303 -6.85 -11.55 3.31
C ALA A 303 -5.95 -10.29 3.21
N TYR A 304 -4.72 -10.34 3.73
CA TYR A 304 -3.84 -9.18 3.88
C TYR A 304 -3.23 -8.68 2.55
N GLU A 305 -3.06 -9.56 1.55
CA GLU A 305 -2.37 -9.22 0.30
C GLU A 305 -3.00 -8.03 -0.44
N HIS A 306 -4.33 -7.99 -0.56
CA HIS A 306 -5.01 -6.87 -1.23
C HIS A 306 -5.07 -5.61 -0.37
N VAL A 307 -5.14 -5.76 0.95
CA VAL A 307 -5.23 -4.63 1.89
C VAL A 307 -3.88 -3.92 2.01
N LEU A 308 -2.77 -4.65 1.87
CA LEU A 308 -1.42 -4.11 1.84
C LEU A 308 -1.30 -2.96 0.83
N MET A 309 -1.92 -3.09 -0.34
CA MET A 309 -1.87 -2.04 -1.37
C MET A 309 -2.46 -0.69 -0.93
N ASN A 310 -3.42 -0.68 0.01
CA ASN A 310 -4.07 0.55 0.47
C ASN A 310 -3.18 1.40 1.40
N ILE A 311 -2.10 0.82 1.93
CA ILE A 311 -1.21 1.48 2.89
C ILE A 311 0.17 1.81 2.30
N ILE A 312 0.39 1.51 1.03
CA ILE A 312 1.64 1.80 0.32
C ILE A 312 1.53 3.17 -0.32
N ASP A 313 2.48 4.05 -0.01
CA ASP A 313 2.63 5.27 -0.80
C ASP A 313 3.55 4.96 -1.97
N ILE A 314 3.18 5.46 -3.15
CA ILE A 314 3.87 5.15 -4.39
C ILE A 314 4.45 6.46 -4.92
N ASP A 315 5.75 6.47 -5.18
CA ASP A 315 6.33 7.46 -6.07
C ASP A 315 6.75 6.79 -7.37
N VAL A 316 6.61 7.52 -8.48
CA VAL A 316 6.97 7.00 -9.80
C VAL A 316 7.85 7.99 -10.52
N PHE A 317 8.94 7.48 -11.09
CA PHE A 317 9.88 8.26 -11.88
C PHE A 317 10.14 7.61 -13.23
N LEU A 318 10.48 8.44 -14.21
CA LEU A 318 10.92 8.04 -15.53
C LEU A 318 12.26 8.69 -15.81
N ASN A 319 13.33 7.89 -15.83
CA ASN A 319 14.69 8.38 -16.04
C ASN A 319 15.43 7.46 -17.01
N ASN A 320 16.08 7.98 -18.04
CA ASN A 320 16.89 7.19 -18.99
C ASN A 320 16.22 5.90 -19.51
N ASN A 321 14.96 5.99 -19.98
CA ASN A 321 14.16 4.84 -20.44
C ASN A 321 13.90 3.78 -19.36
N LEU A 322 13.96 4.17 -18.09
CA LEU A 322 13.61 3.34 -16.95
C LEU A 322 12.41 3.94 -16.24
N LEU A 323 11.33 3.17 -16.17
CA LEU A 323 10.15 3.50 -15.38
C LEU A 323 10.29 2.85 -14.02
N GLY A 324 10.62 3.63 -13.00
CA GLY A 324 10.87 3.16 -11.64
C GLY A 324 9.71 3.49 -10.70
N TYR A 325 9.36 2.53 -9.86
CA TYR A 325 8.36 2.63 -8.81
C TYR A 325 9.04 2.49 -7.46
N VAL A 326 8.82 3.46 -6.58
CA VAL A 326 9.30 3.43 -5.20
C VAL A 326 8.08 3.25 -4.31
N LEU A 327 7.93 2.06 -3.76
CA LEU A 327 6.88 1.71 -2.83
C LEU A 327 7.37 2.00 -1.42
N LYS A 328 6.68 2.87 -0.68
CA LYS A 328 6.97 3.18 0.73
C LYS A 328 5.97 2.44 1.61
N ILE A 329 6.45 1.37 2.24
CA ILE A 329 5.61 0.50 3.07
C ILE A 329 5.88 0.84 4.54
N PRO A 330 4.87 1.24 5.34
CA PRO A 330 5.07 1.58 6.74
C PRO A 330 5.52 0.36 7.53
N LEU A 331 6.52 0.53 8.41
CA LEU A 331 6.98 -0.49 9.33
C LEU A 331 6.53 -0.17 10.74
N VAL A 332 5.63 -0.98 11.28
CA VAL A 332 5.03 -0.75 12.59
C VAL A 332 5.80 -1.47 13.69
N ASN A 333 5.70 -0.92 14.89
CA ASN A 333 6.11 -1.62 16.10
C ASN A 333 5.04 -2.64 16.55
N SER A 334 5.39 -3.46 17.53
CA SER A 334 4.47 -4.41 18.14
C SER A 334 3.39 -3.75 19.02
N ALA A 335 3.48 -2.45 19.29
CA ALA A 335 2.55 -1.76 20.17
C ALA A 335 1.22 -1.50 19.46
N VAL A 336 0.13 -1.84 20.14
CA VAL A 336 -1.23 -1.61 19.65
C VAL A 336 -1.95 -0.68 20.61
N TYR A 337 -2.57 0.35 20.06
CA TYR A 337 -3.32 1.34 20.81
C TYR A 337 -4.81 1.15 20.58
N HIS A 338 -5.61 1.26 21.63
CA HIS A 338 -7.04 1.43 21.53
C HIS A 338 -7.36 2.87 21.16
N LEU A 339 -8.14 3.03 20.09
CA LEU A 339 -8.61 4.33 19.63
C LEU A 339 -10.02 4.56 20.15
N TYR A 340 -10.17 5.63 20.91
CA TYR A 340 -11.44 6.10 21.46
C TYR A 340 -11.80 7.44 20.86
N LYS A 341 -13.08 7.60 20.47
CA LYS A 341 -13.67 8.92 20.23
C LYS A 341 -14.22 9.43 21.56
N LEU A 342 -13.77 10.62 21.96
CA LEU A 342 -14.19 11.29 23.18
C LEU A 342 -15.49 12.03 22.89
N ILE A 343 -16.59 11.56 23.48
CA ILE A 343 -17.91 12.11 23.24
C ILE A 343 -18.42 12.71 24.55
N PRO A 344 -18.75 14.01 24.57
CA PRO A 344 -19.42 14.62 25.72
C PRO A 344 -20.64 13.81 26.15
N PHE A 345 -20.77 13.55 27.45
CA PHE A 345 -21.91 12.80 27.98
C PHE A 345 -22.72 13.68 28.93
N PRO A 346 -23.76 14.39 28.44
CA PRO A 346 -24.50 15.36 29.26
C PRO A 346 -25.20 14.70 30.43
N THR A 347 -24.91 15.15 31.65
CA THR A 347 -25.65 14.77 32.86
C THR A 347 -26.54 15.91 33.32
N LYS A 348 -27.79 15.60 33.66
CA LYS A 348 -28.74 16.57 34.20
C LYS A 348 -28.26 17.06 35.56
N VAL A 349 -28.29 18.38 35.78
CA VAL A 349 -27.93 18.96 37.08
C VAL A 349 -29.09 18.76 38.06
N ASN A 350 -28.78 18.29 39.26
CA ASN A 350 -29.76 18.11 40.33
C ASN A 350 -30.50 19.43 40.62
N ASN A 351 -31.82 19.36 40.83
CA ASN A 351 -32.69 20.51 41.08
C ASN A 351 -32.80 21.53 39.93
N SER A 352 -32.45 21.14 38.70
CA SER A 352 -32.68 21.93 37.49
C SER A 352 -33.65 21.23 36.53
N GLU A 353 -34.45 21.98 35.80
CA GLU A 353 -35.42 21.40 34.86
C GLU A 353 -34.75 21.03 33.53
N ASN A 354 -33.90 21.92 32.99
CA ASN A 354 -33.31 21.81 31.66
C ASN A 354 -31.79 22.03 31.60
N ILE A 355 -31.08 22.08 32.74
CA ILE A 355 -29.64 22.34 32.77
C ILE A 355 -28.86 21.02 32.77
N PHE A 356 -27.88 20.93 31.87
CA PHE A 356 -26.99 19.78 31.74
C PHE A 356 -25.54 20.21 31.81
N VAL A 357 -24.69 19.32 32.32
CA VAL A 357 -23.25 19.53 32.45
C VAL A 357 -22.50 18.33 31.87
N PHE A 358 -21.37 18.60 31.21
CA PHE A 358 -20.48 17.58 30.67
C PHE A 358 -19.02 18.05 30.69
N ILE A 359 -18.10 17.13 30.42
CA ILE A 359 -16.67 17.43 30.25
C ILE A 359 -16.41 17.67 28.76
N GLU A 360 -15.85 18.82 28.44
CA GLU A 360 -15.41 19.17 27.08
C GLU A 360 -13.96 18.70 26.91
N SER A 361 -13.73 17.80 25.94
CA SER A 361 -12.39 17.36 25.60
C SER A 361 -11.67 18.39 24.71
N GLU A 362 -10.35 18.49 24.87
CA GLU A 362 -9.54 19.40 24.03
C GLU A 362 -9.33 18.86 22.60
N LYS A 363 -9.34 17.54 22.46
CA LYS A 363 -9.13 16.80 21.22
C LYS A 363 -10.23 15.73 21.12
N ASP A 364 -10.59 15.36 19.89
CA ASP A 364 -11.74 14.49 19.63
C ASP A 364 -11.43 13.00 19.87
N PHE A 365 -10.15 12.62 19.78
CA PHE A 365 -9.73 11.22 19.86
C PHE A 365 -8.63 11.02 20.89
N LEU A 366 -8.67 9.86 21.55
CA LEU A 366 -7.66 9.37 22.47
C LEU A 366 -7.19 7.99 22.03
N MET A 367 -5.90 7.88 21.78
CA MET A 367 -5.20 6.62 21.63
C MET A 367 -4.52 6.27 22.95
N ILE A 368 -4.73 5.07 23.46
CA ILE A 368 -4.06 4.57 24.66
C ILE A 368 -3.59 3.14 24.44
N ASP A 369 -2.39 2.80 24.88
CA ASP A 369 -1.87 1.45 24.72
C ASP A 369 -2.65 0.44 25.58
N THR A 370 -2.51 -0.84 25.26
CA THR A 370 -3.19 -1.92 25.98
C THR A 370 -2.85 -1.99 27.46
N LEU A 371 -1.66 -1.50 27.86
CA LEU A 371 -1.21 -1.45 29.25
C LEU A 371 -1.55 -0.13 29.96
N LYS A 372 -2.18 0.82 29.26
CA LYS A 372 -2.53 2.17 29.78
C LYS A 372 -1.33 2.95 30.35
N GLN A 373 -0.13 2.73 29.81
CA GLN A 373 1.10 3.40 30.22
C GLN A 373 1.38 4.66 29.39
N VAL A 374 0.90 4.69 28.15
CA VAL A 374 1.15 5.78 27.20
C VAL A 374 -0.09 6.12 26.39
N TYR A 375 -0.20 7.39 26.03
CA TYR A 375 -1.34 7.90 25.28
C TYR A 375 -0.97 8.99 24.28
N VAL A 376 -1.87 9.22 23.32
CA VAL A 376 -1.83 10.29 22.33
C VAL A 376 -3.24 10.84 22.17
N LYS A 377 -3.38 12.16 22.04
CA LYS A 377 -4.66 12.80 21.70
C LYS A 377 -4.59 13.36 20.28
N LEU A 378 -5.62 13.11 19.48
CA LEU A 378 -5.69 13.50 18.08
C LEU A 378 -6.98 14.27 17.79
N ASN A 379 -6.93 15.19 16.83
CA ASN A 379 -8.13 15.75 16.20
C ASN A 379 -8.51 14.95 14.94
N GLU A 380 -9.61 15.32 14.31
CA GLU A 380 -10.09 14.67 13.08
C GLU A 380 -9.08 14.71 11.94
N LEU A 381 -8.45 15.86 11.68
CA LEU A 381 -7.44 16.02 10.63
C LEU A 381 -6.21 15.10 10.83
N GLU A 382 -5.70 15.03 12.06
CA GLU A 382 -4.57 14.16 12.41
C GLU A 382 -4.92 12.67 12.27
N LEU A 383 -6.18 12.29 12.53
CA LEU A 383 -6.65 10.92 12.37
C LEU A 383 -6.89 10.55 10.89
N ASP A 384 -7.28 11.53 10.07
CA ASP A 384 -7.51 11.36 8.63
C ASP A 384 -6.20 11.14 7.84
N GLU A 385 -5.07 11.61 8.36
CA GLU A 385 -3.74 11.29 7.82
C GLU A 385 -3.34 9.82 8.02
N CYS A 386 -4.03 9.09 8.92
CA CYS A 386 -3.74 7.69 9.17
C CYS A 386 -4.26 6.77 8.05
N LYS A 387 -3.45 5.77 7.70
CA LYS A 387 -3.77 4.78 6.68
C LYS A 387 -4.77 3.76 7.22
N VAL A 388 -5.85 3.50 6.49
CA VAL A 388 -6.92 2.58 6.89
C VAL A 388 -6.67 1.17 6.33
N ILE A 389 -6.44 0.21 7.23
CA ILE A 389 -6.31 -1.22 6.87
C ILE A 389 -7.69 -1.88 6.84
N SER A 390 -8.51 -1.56 7.84
CA SER A 390 -9.91 -2.02 7.93
C SER A 390 -10.71 -0.98 8.73
N PRO A 391 -12.04 -1.05 8.77
CA PRO A 391 -12.86 -0.08 9.50
C PRO A 391 -12.41 0.17 10.95
N ASP A 392 -11.93 -0.88 11.64
CA ASP A 392 -11.47 -0.82 13.03
C ASP A 392 -9.95 -0.86 13.18
N TRP A 393 -9.17 -0.76 12.10
CA TRP A 393 -7.72 -0.87 12.17
C TRP A 393 -7.04 0.18 11.30
N ARG A 394 -6.21 1.01 11.92
CA ARG A 394 -5.48 2.08 11.25
C ARG A 394 -3.99 2.02 11.57
N VAL A 395 -3.19 2.63 10.71
CA VAL A 395 -1.75 2.77 10.87
C VAL A 395 -1.40 4.24 10.71
N CYS A 396 -0.85 4.84 11.76
CA CYS A 396 -0.56 6.27 11.81
C CYS A 396 0.94 6.51 11.84
N LYS A 397 1.40 7.51 11.08
CA LYS A 397 2.77 7.99 11.20
C LYS A 397 2.90 8.73 12.52
N GLN A 398 3.89 8.38 13.33
CA GLN A 398 4.10 9.04 14.61
C GLN A 398 4.81 10.40 14.41
N THR A 399 4.05 11.42 14.00
CA THR A 399 4.50 12.82 13.91
C THR A 399 4.24 13.60 15.19
N PHE A 400 3.49 13.02 16.13
CA PHE A 400 3.08 13.59 17.40
C PHE A 400 3.81 12.94 18.59
N PRO A 401 3.92 13.65 19.73
CA PRO A 401 4.53 13.11 20.94
C PRO A 401 3.63 12.07 21.62
N VAL A 402 4.21 10.93 21.98
CA VAL A 402 3.59 9.93 22.84
C VAL A 402 3.86 10.30 24.30
N LYS A 403 2.79 10.48 25.08
CA LYS A 403 2.88 10.95 26.47
C LYS A 403 2.73 9.78 27.44
N SER A 404 3.43 9.83 28.57
CA SER A 404 3.25 8.86 29.66
C SER A 404 2.06 9.23 30.53
N THR A 405 1.19 8.26 30.82
CA THR A 405 0.03 8.42 31.70
C THR A 405 0.44 8.71 33.16
N HIS A 406 1.61 8.23 33.59
CA HIS A 406 2.11 8.44 34.95
C HIS A 406 2.64 9.85 35.22
N VAL A 407 3.22 10.49 34.20
CA VAL A 407 3.83 11.84 34.32
C VAL A 407 2.82 12.91 33.92
N HIS A 408 2.07 12.67 32.84
CA HIS A 408 1.09 13.62 32.31
C HIS A 408 -0.32 13.10 32.60
N GLN A 409 -0.89 13.63 33.68
CA GLN A 409 -2.22 13.26 34.15
C GLN A 409 -3.28 14.24 33.60
N GLU A 410 -3.50 14.23 32.29
CA GLU A 410 -4.60 15.00 31.69
C GLU A 410 -5.96 14.44 32.10
N CYS A 411 -6.96 15.33 32.22
CA CYS A 411 -8.33 15.02 32.64
C CYS A 411 -8.87 13.71 32.05
N GLU A 412 -8.88 13.58 30.72
CA GLU A 412 -9.51 12.43 30.04
C GLU A 412 -8.76 11.12 30.34
N VAL A 413 -7.43 11.17 30.44
CA VAL A 413 -6.63 9.99 30.79
C VAL A 413 -6.89 9.57 32.23
N ARG A 414 -6.95 10.52 33.18
CA ARG A 414 -7.22 10.24 34.59
C ARG A 414 -8.58 9.59 34.82
N LEU A 415 -9.57 9.95 33.99
CA LEU A 415 -10.91 9.38 34.07
C LEU A 415 -10.97 7.90 33.63
N LEU A 416 -9.95 7.39 32.91
CA LEU A 416 -9.83 5.97 32.58
C LEU A 416 -9.39 5.08 33.75
N GLU A 417 -8.89 5.68 34.83
CA GLU A 417 -8.54 5.02 36.08
C GLU A 417 -9.67 5.21 37.11
N PRO A 418 -9.83 4.26 38.05
CA PRO A 418 -10.79 4.42 39.14
C PRO A 418 -10.45 5.67 39.96
N THR A 419 -11.27 6.70 39.81
CA THR A 419 -11.15 7.97 40.55
C THR A 419 -12.38 8.16 41.43
N THR A 420 -12.27 8.93 42.51
CA THR A 420 -13.40 9.20 43.42
C THR A 420 -14.05 10.55 43.17
N ARG A 421 -13.35 11.45 42.47
CA ARG A 421 -13.78 12.80 42.12
C ARG A 421 -13.23 13.17 40.75
N ILE A 422 -13.96 14.02 40.03
CA ILE A 422 -13.52 14.55 38.75
C ILE A 422 -12.31 15.48 38.97
N PRO A 423 -11.24 15.32 38.19
CA PRO A 423 -10.07 16.19 38.25
C PRO A 423 -10.44 17.68 38.10
N LEU A 424 -9.78 18.55 38.86
CA LEU A 424 -10.05 20.00 38.86
C LEU A 424 -9.66 20.68 37.53
N ASP A 425 -8.74 20.08 36.79
CA ASP A 425 -8.28 20.51 35.47
C ASP A 425 -9.26 20.16 34.34
N CYS A 426 -10.29 19.35 34.62
CA CYS A 426 -11.33 19.04 33.64
C CYS A 426 -12.18 20.27 33.33
N LYS A 427 -12.22 20.65 32.05
CA LYS A 427 -13.09 21.72 31.55
C LYS A 427 -14.53 21.22 31.52
N ARG A 428 -15.38 21.83 32.35
CA ARG A 428 -16.80 21.53 32.45
C ARG A 428 -17.59 22.57 31.68
N LYS A 429 -18.53 22.11 30.87
CA LYS A 429 -19.43 22.98 30.09
C LYS A 429 -20.86 22.75 30.53
N ILE A 430 -21.60 23.84 30.65
CA ILE A 430 -22.99 23.85 31.10
C ILE A 430 -23.84 24.32 29.93
N ILE A 431 -24.91 23.59 29.65
CA ILE A 431 -25.85 23.89 28.57
C ILE A 431 -27.29 23.77 29.08
N SER A 432 -28.20 24.45 28.39
CA SER A 432 -29.65 24.31 28.58
C SER A 432 -30.21 23.51 27.41
N LEU A 433 -30.99 22.46 27.68
CA LEU A 433 -31.60 21.59 26.68
C LEU A 433 -33.13 21.65 26.77
N ASP A 434 -33.76 22.20 25.74
CA ASP A 434 -35.23 22.28 25.66
C ASP A 434 -35.82 21.06 24.91
N ASP A 435 -35.07 20.52 23.93
CA ASP A 435 -35.41 19.32 23.14
C ASP A 435 -34.42 18.17 23.40
N VAL A 436 -34.77 16.93 23.01
CA VAL A 436 -33.82 15.80 23.04
C VAL A 436 -32.61 16.11 22.15
N THR A 437 -31.43 15.99 22.73
CA THR A 437 -30.16 15.99 21.98
C THR A 437 -29.70 14.56 21.74
N TRP A 438 -29.30 14.27 20.50
CA TRP A 438 -28.78 12.97 20.08
C TRP A 438 -27.30 13.09 19.68
N LEU A 439 -26.45 12.23 20.23
CA LEU A 439 -25.04 12.13 19.85
C LEU A 439 -24.77 10.72 19.30
N PRO A 440 -24.35 10.59 18.03
CA PRO A 440 -24.11 9.29 17.41
C PRO A 440 -22.84 8.63 17.97
N LEU A 441 -22.93 7.33 18.22
CA LEU A 441 -21.82 6.46 18.58
C LEU A 441 -21.59 5.42 17.48
N THR A 442 -20.50 4.66 17.57
CA THR A 442 -20.30 3.48 16.72
C THR A 442 -21.32 2.38 17.00
N HIS A 443 -21.44 1.43 16.06
CA HIS A 443 -22.27 0.23 16.19
C HIS A 443 -23.77 0.48 16.41
N ASN A 444 -24.34 1.48 15.72
CA ASN A 444 -25.77 1.83 15.80
C ASN A 444 -26.21 2.10 17.25
N LYS A 445 -25.41 2.87 17.99
CA LYS A 445 -25.78 3.40 19.31
C LYS A 445 -25.86 4.92 19.25
N TRP A 446 -26.68 5.51 20.10
CA TRP A 446 -26.82 6.95 20.25
C TRP A 446 -26.95 7.30 21.73
N ILE A 447 -26.18 8.29 22.18
CA ILE A 447 -26.45 8.96 23.45
C ILE A 447 -27.65 9.89 23.24
N PHE A 448 -28.59 9.87 24.16
CA PHE A 448 -29.65 10.87 24.25
C PHE A 448 -29.59 11.63 25.57
N ALA A 449 -29.95 12.90 25.53
CA ALA A 449 -30.14 13.74 26.71
C ALA A 449 -31.40 14.58 26.55
N THR A 450 -32.30 14.54 27.54
CA THR A 450 -33.59 15.24 27.51
C THR A 450 -34.04 15.73 28.88
N SER A 451 -34.56 16.96 28.90
CA SER A 451 -35.12 17.62 30.08
C SER A 451 -36.50 17.06 30.47
N HIS A 452 -37.28 16.60 29.48
CA HIS A 452 -38.64 16.10 29.63
C HIS A 452 -38.81 14.66 29.12
N LYS A 453 -39.93 14.02 29.47
CA LYS A 453 -40.27 12.69 28.94
C LYS A 453 -40.63 12.81 27.47
N GLU A 454 -39.80 12.24 26.59
CA GLU A 454 -40.07 12.20 25.15
C GLU A 454 -40.47 10.79 24.72
N ARG A 455 -41.50 10.69 23.86
CA ARG A 455 -41.92 9.42 23.25
C ARG A 455 -41.18 9.25 21.93
N VAL A 456 -40.56 8.09 21.74
CA VAL A 456 -39.89 7.71 20.50
C VAL A 456 -40.47 6.39 20.02
N THR A 457 -40.85 6.33 18.74
CA THR A 457 -41.38 5.11 18.10
C THR A 457 -40.25 4.41 17.34
N ILE A 458 -39.99 3.16 17.68
CA ILE A 458 -39.01 2.30 17.01
C ILE A 458 -39.72 1.40 16.01
N LEU A 459 -39.23 1.41 14.77
CA LEU A 459 -39.73 0.64 13.65
C LEU A 459 -38.61 -0.30 13.18
N CYS A 460 -38.69 -1.58 13.53
CA CYS A 460 -37.77 -2.61 13.04
C CYS A 460 -38.46 -3.47 11.99
N ASN A 461 -37.70 -4.01 11.03
CA ASN A 461 -38.27 -4.90 10.02
C ASN A 461 -38.95 -6.12 10.66
N ASP A 462 -40.13 -6.46 10.16
CA ASP A 462 -40.89 -7.66 10.54
C ASP A 462 -41.39 -7.69 12.00
N LEU A 463 -41.32 -6.55 12.72
CA LEU A 463 -41.88 -6.37 14.06
C LEU A 463 -42.92 -5.23 14.12
N GLU A 464 -43.80 -5.31 15.11
CA GLU A 464 -44.74 -4.23 15.39
C GLU A 464 -44.00 -2.99 15.92
N PRO A 465 -44.45 -1.78 15.54
CA PRO A 465 -43.92 -0.53 16.08
C PRO A 465 -43.92 -0.53 17.60
N SER A 466 -42.78 -0.18 18.20
CA SER A 466 -42.61 -0.15 19.65
C SER A 466 -42.37 1.28 20.13
N ASP A 467 -43.24 1.79 21.01
CA ASP A 467 -43.07 3.10 21.63
C ASP A 467 -42.26 2.99 22.93
N ILE A 468 -41.21 3.81 23.03
CA ILE A 468 -40.41 3.96 24.24
C ILE A 468 -40.51 5.40 24.79
N ILE A 469 -40.33 5.55 26.10
CA ILE A 469 -40.27 6.85 26.76
C ILE A 469 -38.83 7.10 27.21
N LEU A 470 -38.21 8.14 26.67
CA LEU A 470 -36.89 8.60 27.04
C LEU A 470 -36.99 9.66 28.14
N GLN A 471 -36.11 9.59 29.14
CA GLN A 471 -36.05 10.58 30.20
C GLN A 471 -34.63 10.71 30.72
N GLY A 472 -34.17 11.94 30.96
CA GLY A 472 -32.83 12.21 31.47
C GLY A 472 -31.79 11.90 30.41
N THR A 473 -30.77 11.13 30.78
CA THR A 473 -29.66 10.80 29.90
C THR A 473 -29.55 9.28 29.74
N GLY A 474 -29.27 8.80 28.54
CA GLY A 474 -29.12 7.38 28.28
C GLY A 474 -28.42 7.05 26.98
N VAL A 475 -28.29 5.75 26.72
CA VAL A 475 -27.82 5.20 25.45
C VAL A 475 -28.93 4.33 24.87
N LEU A 476 -29.32 4.63 23.63
CA LEU A 476 -30.18 3.80 22.79
C LEU A 476 -29.27 2.98 21.86
N SER A 477 -29.37 1.66 21.91
CA SER A 477 -28.69 0.76 20.96
C SER A 477 -29.73 0.05 20.12
N MET A 478 -29.57 0.08 18.80
CA MET A 478 -30.50 -0.58 17.87
C MET A 478 -29.76 -1.65 17.05
N PHE A 479 -30.34 -2.84 16.96
CA PHE A 479 -29.78 -4.00 16.28
C PHE A 479 -30.61 -4.30 15.03
N GLY A 480 -29.94 -4.68 13.94
CA GLY A 480 -30.62 -4.94 12.67
C GLY A 480 -31.07 -3.66 11.95
N ARG A 481 -32.13 -3.77 11.14
CA ARG A 481 -32.70 -2.67 10.35
C ARG A 481 -33.84 -2.03 11.13
N CYS A 482 -33.54 -0.93 11.82
CA CYS A 482 -34.50 -0.20 12.64
C CYS A 482 -34.40 1.31 12.38
N ASP A 483 -35.53 1.98 12.39
CA ASP A 483 -35.66 3.42 12.40
C ASP A 483 -36.26 3.85 13.75
N ALA A 484 -35.71 4.89 14.39
CA ALA A 484 -36.32 5.52 15.55
C ALA A 484 -36.86 6.91 15.17
N LEU A 485 -38.14 7.14 15.44
CA LEU A 485 -38.86 8.37 15.15
C LEU A 485 -39.18 9.10 16.45
N GLY A 486 -38.48 10.21 16.69
CA GLY A 486 -38.78 11.17 17.75
C GLY A 486 -39.64 12.32 17.22
N LEU A 487 -39.86 13.34 18.06
CA LEU A 487 -40.74 14.46 17.70
C LEU A 487 -40.23 15.22 16.45
N ASN A 488 -38.92 15.49 16.41
CA ASN A 488 -38.25 16.24 15.34
C ASN A 488 -37.01 15.52 14.80
N THR A 489 -36.89 14.21 15.01
CA THR A 489 -35.66 13.46 14.68
C THR A 489 -35.99 12.08 14.15
N LYS A 490 -35.23 11.66 13.13
CA LYS A 490 -35.20 10.29 12.65
C LYS A 490 -33.78 9.74 12.81
N LEU A 491 -33.64 8.65 13.54
CA LEU A 491 -32.41 7.87 13.60
C LEU A 491 -32.58 6.62 12.75
N GLN A 492 -31.53 6.23 12.04
CA GLN A 492 -31.56 5.10 11.13
C GLN A 492 -30.31 4.25 11.33
N THR A 493 -30.49 2.94 11.49
CA THR A 493 -29.37 2.02 11.59
C THR A 493 -28.65 1.84 10.25
N GLN A 494 -27.33 1.72 10.31
CA GLN A 494 -26.51 1.30 9.18
C GLN A 494 -26.41 -0.23 9.16
N MET A 495 -26.46 -0.82 7.96
CA MET A 495 -26.27 -2.26 7.81
C MET A 495 -24.82 -2.63 8.11
N SER A 496 -24.55 -3.14 9.32
CA SER A 496 -23.25 -3.71 9.68
C SER A 496 -23.41 -5.19 10.02
N PHE A 497 -22.75 -6.06 9.26
CA PHE A 497 -22.59 -7.49 9.60
C PHE A 497 -21.48 -7.65 10.64
N THR A 498 -21.71 -7.20 11.87
CA THR A 498 -20.76 -7.42 12.97
C THR A 498 -21.44 -8.24 14.07
N SER A 499 -21.16 -9.54 14.04
CA SER A 499 -21.53 -10.49 15.09
C SER A 499 -20.78 -10.19 16.38
N ASN A 500 -21.50 -10.19 17.50
CA ASN A 500 -21.02 -10.29 18.89
C ASN A 500 -19.59 -9.78 19.11
N ARG A 501 -19.42 -8.46 19.11
CA ARG A 501 -18.24 -7.86 19.73
C ARG A 501 -18.55 -7.54 21.18
N THR A 502 -17.66 -7.94 22.07
CA THR A 502 -17.63 -7.45 23.44
C THR A 502 -17.52 -5.94 23.41
N ASP A 503 -18.48 -5.26 24.04
CA ASP A 503 -18.48 -3.81 24.14
C ASP A 503 -17.20 -3.35 24.86
N LYS A 504 -16.36 -2.59 24.15
CA LYS A 504 -15.11 -2.02 24.68
C LYS A 504 -15.24 -0.54 25.00
N ASP A 505 -16.45 0.00 24.83
CA ASP A 505 -16.77 1.37 25.23
C ASP A 505 -16.53 1.51 26.72
N PHE A 506 -16.05 2.69 27.12
CA PHE A 506 -15.73 2.95 28.51
C PHE A 506 -16.47 4.20 29.00
N ILE A 507 -17.08 4.07 30.18
CA ILE A 507 -17.68 5.18 30.91
C ILE A 507 -16.96 5.20 32.27
N PRO A 508 -16.27 6.29 32.62
CA PRO A 508 -15.66 6.43 33.94
C PRO A 508 -16.67 6.17 35.08
N SER A 509 -16.22 5.52 36.15
CA SER A 509 -17.08 5.14 37.27
C SER A 509 -17.39 6.30 38.24
N VAL A 510 -17.18 7.54 37.82
CA VAL A 510 -17.29 8.75 38.66
C VAL A 510 -18.52 9.54 38.26
N THR A 511 -19.17 10.15 39.25
CA THR A 511 -20.31 11.03 39.01
C THR A 511 -19.85 12.49 38.88
N LEU A 512 -20.34 13.17 37.84
CA LEU A 512 -20.21 14.62 37.69
C LEU A 512 -21.23 15.32 38.58
N HIS A 513 -20.84 15.55 39.83
CA HIS A 513 -21.60 16.41 40.73
C HIS A 513 -21.26 17.88 40.46
N TYR A 514 -22.25 18.67 40.06
CA TYR A 514 -22.13 20.11 39.89
C TYR A 514 -22.98 20.83 40.94
N ASP A 515 -22.32 21.46 41.91
CA ASP A 515 -22.97 22.35 42.86
C ASP A 515 -22.66 23.81 42.47
N CYS A 516 -23.68 24.54 42.00
CA CYS A 516 -23.56 25.90 41.48
C CYS A 516 -22.99 26.90 42.52
N CYS A 517 -22.96 26.52 43.80
CA CYS A 517 -22.62 27.41 44.92
C CYS A 517 -21.21 27.19 45.51
N GLU A 518 -20.43 26.21 45.07
CA GLU A 518 -19.13 25.88 45.70
C GLU A 518 -18.03 26.94 45.47
N HIS A 519 -18.16 27.79 44.44
CA HIS A 519 -17.13 28.78 44.07
C HIS A 519 -17.37 30.21 44.60
N LEU A 520 -18.43 30.48 45.36
CA LEU A 520 -18.62 31.81 45.97
C LEU A 520 -17.78 32.04 47.24
N GLY A 521 -17.08 31.03 47.77
CA GLY A 521 -16.36 31.11 49.05
C GLY A 521 -14.83 31.00 49.03
N SER A 522 -14.21 30.61 47.92
CA SER A 522 -12.77 30.29 47.90
C SER A 522 -11.92 31.47 47.41
N ARG A 523 -11.41 32.28 48.36
CA ARG A 523 -10.24 33.13 48.11
C ARG A 523 -9.04 32.22 47.81
N VAL A 524 -8.70 32.06 46.54
CA VAL A 524 -7.48 31.35 46.14
C VAL A 524 -6.28 32.18 46.61
N LYS A 525 -5.59 31.70 47.64
CA LYS A 525 -4.23 32.14 47.94
C LYS A 525 -3.32 31.56 46.87
N LEU A 526 -2.81 32.44 46.00
CA LEU A 526 -1.83 32.13 44.98
C LEU A 526 -0.45 32.01 45.65
N ASP A 527 -0.20 30.93 46.38
CA ASP A 527 1.13 30.65 46.93
C ASP A 527 1.56 29.21 46.63
N THR A 528 2.70 29.12 45.95
CA THR A 528 3.57 27.96 45.71
C THR A 528 3.17 27.00 44.57
N MET A 529 3.53 27.38 43.33
CA MET A 529 3.99 26.38 42.37
C MET A 529 5.26 25.73 42.93
N LYS A 530 5.11 24.56 43.57
CA LYS A 530 6.24 23.67 43.81
C LYS A 530 6.55 22.96 42.50
N PHE A 531 7.73 23.22 41.96
CA PHE A 531 8.36 22.38 40.94
C PHE A 531 8.37 20.93 41.43
N ILE A 532 7.91 20.02 40.57
CA ILE A 532 7.95 18.57 40.81
C ILE A 532 9.42 18.17 40.94
N PRO A 533 9.84 17.44 42.00
CA PRO A 533 11.20 16.93 42.10
C PRO A 533 11.42 15.87 41.02
N ASP A 534 12.61 15.85 40.42
CA ASP A 534 13.06 14.84 39.46
C ASP A 534 12.67 13.43 39.93
N VAL A 535 11.69 12.83 39.25
CA VAL A 535 11.31 11.43 39.46
C VAL A 535 12.30 10.58 38.67
N PRO A 536 13.07 9.68 39.31
CA PRO A 536 14.02 8.84 38.59
C PRO A 536 13.27 7.85 37.69
N LEU A 537 13.51 7.96 36.39
CA LEU A 537 12.99 7.19 35.24
C LEU A 537 13.33 5.68 35.23
N LYS A 538 13.46 5.04 36.40
CA LYS A 538 14.05 3.69 36.45
C LYS A 538 13.09 2.53 36.14
N ASN A 539 11.78 2.78 36.05
CA ASN A 539 10.78 1.72 35.88
C ASN A 539 9.93 1.79 34.59
N ILE A 540 10.25 2.65 33.62
CA ILE A 540 9.53 2.75 32.33
C ILE A 540 10.17 1.84 31.26
N LEU A 541 10.33 0.55 31.56
CA LEU A 541 10.96 -0.42 30.65
C LEU A 541 9.99 -1.48 30.12
N GLY A 542 8.68 -1.20 30.13
CA GLY A 542 7.68 -2.10 29.56
C GLY A 542 7.51 -1.99 28.04
N HIS A 543 7.83 -0.84 27.43
CA HIS A 543 7.56 -0.56 26.00
C HIS A 543 8.63 0.37 25.39
N SER A 544 9.91 -0.04 25.45
CA SER A 544 11.02 0.89 25.26
C SER A 544 12.20 0.28 24.50
N ASN A 545 12.01 0.00 23.21
CA ASN A 545 13.15 0.08 22.29
C ASN A 545 13.42 1.54 21.90
N ALA A 546 12.37 2.35 21.73
CA ALA A 546 12.47 3.76 21.35
C ALA A 546 13.28 4.61 22.36
N PHE A 547 13.12 4.41 23.66
CA PHE A 547 13.90 5.17 24.67
C PHE A 547 15.30 4.60 24.92
N LYS A 548 15.60 3.39 24.44
CA LYS A 548 16.94 2.79 24.54
C LYS A 548 17.95 3.52 23.63
N TYR A 549 17.49 4.02 22.48
CA TYR A 549 18.32 4.75 21.52
C TYR A 549 18.47 6.24 21.86
N ALA A 550 17.62 6.80 22.71
CA ALA A 550 17.69 8.20 23.14
C ALA A 550 18.99 8.55 23.93
N SER A 551 19.83 7.55 24.24
CA SER A 551 21.12 7.71 24.91
C SER A 551 22.35 7.61 23.98
N HIS A 552 22.18 7.33 22.69
CA HIS A 552 23.30 7.19 21.74
C HIS A 552 23.49 8.45 20.89
N SER A 553 24.75 8.82 20.62
CA SER A 553 25.06 9.89 19.65
C SER A 553 24.81 9.40 18.22
N VAL A 554 24.33 10.28 17.35
CA VAL A 554 24.03 9.99 15.93
C VAL A 554 25.20 9.28 15.23
N ASP A 555 26.43 9.70 15.51
CA ASP A 555 27.66 9.13 14.94
C ASP A 555 27.86 7.64 15.30
N GLN A 556 27.45 7.20 16.49
CA GLN A 556 27.58 5.80 16.93
C GLN A 556 26.57 4.90 16.20
N VAL A 557 25.37 5.42 15.93
CA VAL A 557 24.34 4.70 15.18
C VAL A 557 24.76 4.57 13.71
N GLU A 558 25.33 5.63 13.12
CA GLU A 558 25.81 5.59 11.74
C GLU A 558 26.97 4.58 11.55
N GLN A 559 27.91 4.49 12.50
CA GLN A 559 28.99 3.49 12.43
C GLN A 559 28.49 2.05 12.49
N LEU A 560 27.47 1.76 13.31
CA LEU A 560 26.86 0.43 13.39
C LEU A 560 26.15 0.04 12.08
N ILE A 561 25.54 1.01 11.40
CA ILE A 561 24.90 0.80 10.09
C ILE A 561 25.96 0.49 9.02
N ILE A 562 27.04 1.27 8.96
CA ILE A 562 28.13 1.07 7.98
C ILE A 562 28.80 -0.30 8.18
N GLN A 563 29.00 -0.72 9.43
CA GLN A 563 29.59 -2.03 9.73
C GLN A 563 28.68 -3.18 9.26
N ASN A 564 27.37 -3.08 9.49
CA ASN A 564 26.41 -4.08 9.02
C ASN A 564 26.35 -4.15 7.48
N GLU A 565 26.43 -3.03 6.77
CA GLU A 565 26.48 -3.01 5.30
C GLU A 565 27.75 -3.69 4.76
N ALA A 566 28.90 -3.47 5.41
CA ALA A 566 30.15 -4.12 5.05
C ALA A 566 30.08 -5.65 5.24
N GLU A 567 29.40 -6.12 6.29
CA GLU A 567 29.18 -7.55 6.55
C GLU A 567 28.25 -8.19 5.49
N LEU A 568 27.13 -7.53 5.14
CA LEU A 568 26.23 -7.99 4.07
C LEU A 568 26.91 -8.10 2.70
N ASN A 569 27.70 -7.09 2.33
CA ASN A 569 28.45 -7.12 1.07
C ASN A 569 29.55 -8.18 1.06
N ARG A 570 30.10 -8.52 2.24
CA ARG A 570 31.08 -9.59 2.39
C ARG A 570 30.45 -10.97 2.20
N ASP A 571 29.27 -11.19 2.77
CA ASP A 571 28.53 -12.45 2.61
C ASP A 571 28.18 -12.72 1.15
N HIS A 572 27.75 -11.68 0.41
CA HIS A 572 27.44 -11.82 -1.01
C HIS A 572 28.66 -12.23 -1.85
N LYS A 573 29.84 -11.64 -1.58
CA LYS A 573 31.10 -12.03 -2.24
C LYS A 573 31.53 -13.46 -1.90
N ILE A 574 31.29 -13.90 -0.66
CA ILE A 574 31.66 -15.25 -0.22
C ILE A 574 30.81 -16.31 -0.93
N ASP A 575 29.52 -16.08 -1.12
CA ASP A 575 28.65 -17.04 -1.81
C ASP A 575 28.95 -17.15 -3.30
N HIS A 576 29.31 -16.04 -3.95
CA HIS A 576 29.78 -16.05 -5.34
C HIS A 576 31.10 -16.82 -5.51
N LEU A 577 32.00 -16.76 -4.52
CA LEU A 577 33.25 -17.50 -4.51
C LEU A 577 33.03 -19.01 -4.29
N LYS A 578 32.08 -19.39 -3.42
CA LYS A 578 31.69 -20.80 -3.22
C LYS A 578 31.12 -21.41 -4.50
N PHE A 579 30.25 -20.68 -5.21
CA PHE A 579 29.68 -21.13 -6.47
C PHE A 579 30.77 -21.40 -7.52
N LEU A 580 31.73 -20.48 -7.68
CA LEU A 580 32.88 -20.67 -8.58
C LEU A 580 33.76 -21.85 -8.16
N SER A 581 33.98 -22.07 -6.87
CA SER A 581 34.75 -23.22 -6.38
C SER A 581 34.06 -24.55 -6.69
N TYR A 582 32.74 -24.61 -6.56
CA TYR A 582 31.95 -25.80 -6.88
C TYR A 582 31.97 -26.10 -8.40
N LEU A 583 31.89 -25.06 -9.23
CA LEU A 583 31.99 -25.19 -10.69
C LEU A 583 33.40 -25.64 -11.12
N GLY A 584 34.44 -25.15 -10.45
CA GLY A 584 35.83 -25.59 -10.67
C GLY A 584 36.07 -27.05 -10.27
N ILE A 585 35.50 -27.49 -9.15
CA ILE A 585 35.64 -28.88 -8.69
C ILE A 585 34.88 -29.83 -9.62
N THR A 586 33.65 -29.48 -10.03
CA THR A 586 32.86 -30.33 -10.93
C THR A 586 33.50 -30.46 -12.30
N THR A 587 34.04 -29.38 -12.87
CA THR A 587 34.78 -29.42 -14.14
C THR A 587 36.09 -30.23 -14.05
N MET A 588 36.83 -30.12 -12.95
CA MET A 588 38.01 -30.96 -12.68
C MET A 588 37.66 -32.44 -12.56
N VAL A 589 36.57 -32.78 -11.87
CA VAL A 589 36.11 -34.17 -11.73
C VAL A 589 35.65 -34.72 -13.09
N VAL A 590 34.95 -33.93 -13.89
CA VAL A 590 34.53 -34.34 -15.24
C VAL A 590 35.74 -34.53 -16.16
N MET A 591 36.73 -33.63 -16.11
CA MET A 591 37.99 -33.80 -16.86
C MET A 591 38.77 -35.04 -16.42
N MET A 592 38.87 -35.30 -15.12
CA MET A 592 39.51 -36.51 -14.59
C MET A 592 38.79 -37.78 -15.03
N LEU A 593 37.45 -37.78 -15.03
CA LEU A 593 36.66 -38.92 -15.52
C LEU A 593 36.82 -39.12 -17.03
N LEU A 594 36.92 -38.04 -17.82
CA LEU A 594 37.16 -38.11 -19.26
C LEU A 594 38.59 -38.60 -19.59
N ILE A 595 39.59 -38.23 -18.80
CA ILE A 595 40.98 -38.67 -18.97
C ILE A 595 41.16 -40.13 -18.53
N CYS A 596 40.41 -40.62 -17.54
CA CYS A 596 40.45 -42.02 -17.11
C CYS A 596 39.65 -42.98 -18.02
N CYS A 597 38.86 -42.47 -18.97
CA CYS A 597 38.09 -43.25 -19.94
C CYS A 597 38.72 -43.32 -21.35
N PHE A 598 39.92 -42.75 -21.52
CA PHE A 598 40.83 -42.96 -22.65
C PHE A 598 42.05 -43.77 -22.19
#